data_AF-A0A971FM14-F1
#
_entry.id   AF-A0A971FM14-F1
#
_cell.length_a   1.000
_cell.length_b   1.000
_cell.length_c   1.000
_cell.angle_alpha   90.00
_cell.angle_beta   90.00
_cell.angle_gamma   90.00
#
_symmetry.space_group_name_H-M   'P 1'
#
loop_
_entity.id
_entity.type
_entity.pdbx_description
1 polymer ?
#
loop_
_entity_poly.entity_id
_entity_poly.type
_entity_poly.pdbx_seq_one_letter_code
_entity_poly.pdbx_strand_id
1 'polypeptide(L)'
;MYKSLLTKKFFRDNPIEELSTQRFVYSILTHNGIEELANEYVLEYADLGAERLERIKKEREQIQSEQDPDELLNLLRKNLELNNRVDLVKRVLEFEEELVPKVVEKLVRSDNDNFIDNAMRLLARSEQDYSPLLYKRFNEIRRPYVQSMVCLILGIRGGEEIIPWMINQYQEMKRLYPDETYNQGPLLALHELKYRFYDKKQPVAQKE
;
A
#
# COMPACT_ATOMS: atom_id res chain seq x y z
N MET A 1 -9.60 0.89 23.28
CA MET A 1 -8.62 0.75 24.37
C MET A 1 -7.46 1.75 24.27
N TYR A 2 -6.92 2.05 23.10
CA TYR A 2 -5.66 2.83 22.95
C TYR A 2 -5.83 4.32 22.59
N LYS A 3 -7.04 4.87 22.70
CA LYS A 3 -7.36 6.26 22.31
C LYS A 3 -6.49 7.31 23.02
N SER A 4 -6.04 7.03 24.25
CA SER A 4 -5.15 7.90 25.02
C SER A 4 -3.75 8.04 24.42
N LEU A 5 -3.32 7.12 23.56
CA LEU A 5 -2.05 7.22 22.82
C LEU A 5 -2.20 8.11 21.57
N LEU A 6 -3.39 8.15 20.97
CA LEU A 6 -3.69 8.88 19.73
C LEU A 6 -4.34 10.25 20.00
N THR A 7 -3.71 11.05 20.85
CA THR A 7 -4.26 12.36 21.27
C THR A 7 -4.18 13.40 20.17
N LYS A 8 -5.06 14.42 20.22
CA LYS A 8 -4.93 15.61 19.34
C LYS A 8 -3.56 16.28 19.49
N LYS A 9 -2.98 16.29 20.69
CA LYS A 9 -1.64 16.82 20.95
C LYS A 9 -0.58 16.02 20.19
N PHE A 10 -0.63 14.69 20.24
CA PHE A 10 0.32 13.84 19.51
C PHE A 10 0.40 14.19 18.02
N PHE A 11 -0.73 14.26 17.32
CA PHE A 11 -0.73 14.56 15.87
C PHE A 11 -0.39 16.01 15.55
N ARG A 12 -0.73 16.96 16.42
CA ARG A 12 -0.32 18.37 16.24
C ARG A 12 1.19 18.53 16.39
N ASP A 13 1.79 17.82 17.35
CA ASP A 13 3.22 17.89 17.64
C ASP A 13 4.03 17.02 16.64
N ASN A 14 3.36 16.19 15.83
CA ASN A 14 3.96 15.32 14.82
C ASN A 14 3.15 15.42 13.51
N PRO A 15 3.30 16.52 12.75
CA PRO A 15 2.55 16.73 11.52
C PRO A 15 3.00 15.77 10.41
N ILE A 16 2.05 15.42 9.53
CA ILE A 16 2.36 14.73 8.28
C ILE A 16 3.12 15.68 7.36
N GLU A 17 4.18 15.17 6.75
CA GLU A 17 4.88 15.89 5.70
C GLU A 17 4.12 15.77 4.37
N GLU A 18 3.82 16.91 3.76
CA GLU A 18 3.04 16.96 2.51
C GLU A 18 3.77 16.28 1.34
N LEU A 19 5.10 16.38 1.30
CA LEU A 19 5.95 15.85 0.24
C LEU A 19 6.74 14.63 0.74
N SER A 20 6.08 13.48 0.84
CA SER A 20 6.74 12.19 1.10
C SER A 20 6.19 11.09 0.20
N THR A 21 7.03 10.11 -0.13
CA THR A 21 6.63 8.93 -0.91
C THR A 21 5.52 8.17 -0.20
N GLN A 22 5.58 8.08 1.13
CA GLN A 22 4.59 7.42 1.96
C GLN A 22 3.24 8.12 1.87
N ARG A 23 3.21 9.46 1.86
CA ARG A 23 1.98 10.24 1.68
C ARG A 23 1.38 10.01 0.30
N PHE A 24 2.20 10.02 -0.75
CA PHE A 24 1.75 9.74 -2.11
C PHE A 24 1.15 8.34 -2.20
N VAL A 25 1.85 7.30 -1.75
CA VAL A 25 1.33 5.93 -1.81
C VAL A 25 0.12 5.74 -0.93
N TYR A 26 0.10 6.28 0.30
CA TYR A 26 -1.10 6.26 1.16
C TYR A 26 -2.33 6.83 0.46
N SER A 27 -2.18 7.93 -0.30
CA SER A 27 -3.30 8.53 -1.03
C SER A 27 -3.86 7.58 -2.10
N ILE A 28 -2.97 6.89 -2.82
CA ILE A 28 -3.35 5.88 -3.84
C ILE A 28 -4.05 4.68 -3.21
N LEU A 29 -3.54 4.20 -2.07
CA LEU A 29 -4.08 3.01 -1.41
C LEU A 29 -5.46 3.26 -0.76
N THR A 30 -5.74 4.49 -0.34
CA THR A 30 -7.00 4.81 0.39
C THR A 30 -8.10 5.40 -0.49
N HIS A 31 -7.79 5.85 -1.71
CA HIS A 31 -8.77 6.37 -2.66
C HIS A 31 -9.03 5.34 -3.77
N ASN A 32 -9.97 4.43 -3.51
CA ASN A 32 -10.40 3.43 -4.51
C ASN A 32 -10.86 4.11 -5.81
N GLY A 33 -10.41 3.58 -6.95
CA GLY A 33 -10.80 4.09 -8.27
C GLY A 33 -9.99 5.28 -8.79
N ILE A 34 -9.13 5.90 -7.98
CA ILE A 34 -8.37 7.09 -8.42
C ILE A 34 -7.37 6.76 -9.53
N GLU A 35 -6.74 5.57 -9.46
CA GLU A 35 -5.78 5.13 -10.48
C GLU A 35 -6.49 4.78 -11.78
N GLU A 36 -7.63 4.10 -11.73
CA GLU A 36 -8.49 3.85 -12.89
C GLU A 36 -8.87 5.15 -13.59
N LEU A 37 -9.41 6.11 -12.84
CA LEU A 37 -9.83 7.41 -13.39
C LEU A 37 -8.65 8.17 -14.01
N ALA A 38 -7.49 8.17 -13.33
CA ALA A 38 -6.29 8.79 -13.86
C ALA A 38 -5.81 8.09 -15.15
N ASN A 39 -5.88 6.76 -15.21
CA ASN A 39 -5.50 6.00 -16.39
C ASN A 39 -6.42 6.27 -17.58
N GLU A 40 -7.74 6.32 -17.35
CA GLU A 40 -8.73 6.70 -18.36
C GLU A 40 -8.46 8.10 -18.90
N TYR A 41 -8.28 9.06 -18.00
CA TYR A 41 -7.98 10.45 -18.38
C TYR A 41 -6.70 10.57 -19.21
N VAL A 42 -5.63 9.89 -18.78
CA VAL A 42 -4.35 9.91 -19.51
C VAL A 42 -4.49 9.28 -20.89
N LEU A 43 -5.25 8.19 -21.04
CA LEU A 43 -5.45 7.54 -22.33
C LEU A 43 -6.31 8.35 -23.29
N GLU A 44 -7.27 9.12 -22.77
CA GLU A 44 -8.20 9.90 -23.58
C GLU A 44 -7.64 11.29 -23.96
N TYR A 45 -6.95 11.95 -23.02
CA TYR A 45 -6.62 13.37 -23.16
C TYR A 45 -5.13 13.68 -23.26
N ALA A 46 -4.23 12.77 -22.85
CA ALA A 46 -2.79 13.05 -22.92
C ALA A 46 -2.22 12.70 -24.30
N ASP A 47 -1.29 13.53 -24.77
CA ASP A 47 -0.49 13.21 -25.96
C ASP A 47 0.62 12.21 -25.59
N LEU A 48 0.32 10.93 -25.74
CA LEU A 48 1.21 9.83 -25.35
C LEU A 48 2.19 9.42 -26.45
N GLY A 49 1.96 9.84 -27.70
CA GLY A 49 2.68 9.34 -28.87
C GLY A 49 2.35 7.87 -29.21
N ALA A 50 2.50 7.52 -30.49
CA ALA A 50 2.11 6.19 -30.99
C ALA A 50 2.90 5.03 -30.35
N GLU A 51 4.20 5.20 -30.12
CA GLU A 51 5.05 4.14 -29.55
C GLU A 51 4.65 3.78 -28.12
N ARG A 52 4.31 4.77 -27.29
CA ARG A 52 3.89 4.53 -25.91
C ARG A 52 2.52 3.86 -25.86
N LEU A 53 1.58 4.30 -26.70
CA LEU A 53 0.26 3.66 -26.84
C LEU A 53 0.39 2.19 -27.24
N GLU A 54 1.30 1.87 -28.16
CA GLU A 54 1.55 0.49 -28.58
C GLU A 54 2.12 -0.36 -27.43
N ARG A 55 3.07 0.19 -26.65
CA ARG A 55 3.57 -0.50 -25.44
C ARG A 55 2.46 -0.75 -24.44
N ILE A 56 1.62 0.25 -24.15
CA ILE A 56 0.50 0.10 -23.22
C ILE A 56 -0.41 -1.05 -23.65
N LYS A 57 -0.80 -1.09 -24.94
CA LYS A 57 -1.67 -2.15 -25.48
C LYS A 57 -1.02 -3.52 -25.37
N LYS A 58 0.23 -3.66 -25.80
CA LYS A 58 0.95 -4.94 -25.78
C LYS A 58 1.11 -5.49 -24.36
N GLU A 59 1.47 -4.64 -23.41
CA GLU A 59 1.57 -5.03 -22.00
C GLU A 59 0.21 -5.44 -21.42
N ARG A 60 -0.87 -4.72 -21.77
CA ARG A 60 -2.22 -5.07 -21.35
C ARG A 60 -2.64 -6.44 -21.89
N GLU A 61 -2.40 -6.70 -23.17
CA GLU A 61 -2.66 -8.00 -23.80
C GLU A 61 -1.87 -9.12 -23.13
N GLN A 62 -0.60 -8.87 -22.80
CA GLN A 62 0.23 -9.82 -22.05
C GLN A 62 -0.37 -10.13 -20.68
N ILE A 63 -0.76 -9.12 -19.91
CA ILE A 63 -1.37 -9.31 -18.57
C ILE A 63 -2.65 -10.13 -18.67
N GLN A 64 -3.52 -9.81 -19.64
CA GLN A 64 -4.83 -10.45 -19.77
C GLN A 64 -4.73 -11.90 -20.28
N SER A 65 -3.78 -12.18 -21.16
CA SER A 65 -3.59 -13.52 -21.72
C SER A 65 -2.81 -14.46 -20.82
N GLU A 66 -1.98 -13.94 -19.89
CA GLU A 66 -1.16 -14.76 -19.00
C GLU A 66 -2.03 -15.64 -18.10
N GLN A 67 -1.73 -16.94 -18.06
CA GLN A 67 -2.44 -17.94 -17.27
C GLN A 67 -1.56 -18.58 -16.20
N ASP A 68 -0.23 -18.43 -16.29
CA ASP A 68 0.70 -18.93 -15.30
C ASP A 68 0.80 -17.93 -14.12
N PRO A 69 0.36 -18.32 -12.89
CA PRO A 69 0.46 -17.47 -11.72
C PRO A 69 1.89 -17.02 -11.39
N ASP A 70 2.90 -17.84 -11.68
CA ASP A 70 4.30 -17.50 -11.42
C ASP A 70 4.81 -16.44 -12.43
N GLU A 71 4.31 -16.45 -13.67
CA GLU A 71 4.60 -15.39 -14.64
C GLU A 71 3.90 -14.07 -14.27
N LEU A 72 2.65 -14.12 -13.78
CA LEU A 72 1.99 -12.93 -13.21
C LEU A 72 2.79 -12.35 -12.03
N LEU A 73 3.34 -13.20 -11.17
CA LEU A 73 4.22 -12.80 -10.08
C LEU A 73 5.52 -12.16 -10.59
N ASN A 74 6.06 -12.64 -11.72
CA ASN A 74 7.22 -12.04 -12.38
C ASN A 74 6.90 -10.67 -12.97
N LEU A 75 5.70 -10.47 -13.53
CA LEU A 75 5.25 -9.18 -14.08
C LEU A 75 5.23 -8.07 -13.01
N LEU A 76 4.95 -8.40 -11.74
CA LEU A 76 4.95 -7.42 -10.64
C LEU A 76 6.31 -6.72 -10.45
N ARG A 77 7.41 -7.32 -10.91
CA ARG A 77 8.78 -6.77 -10.81
C ARG A 77 9.18 -5.94 -12.04
N LYS A 78 8.45 -6.07 -13.16
CA LYS A 78 8.81 -5.44 -14.44
C LYS A 78 8.43 -3.96 -14.44
N ASN A 79 9.16 -3.18 -15.21
CA ASN A 79 8.86 -1.77 -15.43
C ASN A 79 7.80 -1.62 -16.53
N LEU A 80 6.55 -1.92 -16.18
CA LEU A 80 5.38 -1.74 -17.05
C LEU A 80 4.92 -0.28 -17.03
N GLU A 81 4.21 0.13 -18.08
CA GLU A 81 3.53 1.41 -18.12
C GLU A 81 2.55 1.53 -16.94
N LEU A 82 2.51 2.71 -16.31
CA LEU A 82 1.68 2.96 -15.12
C LEU A 82 0.20 2.61 -15.36
N ASN A 83 -0.27 2.84 -16.60
CA ASN A 83 -1.63 2.57 -17.04
C ASN A 83 -2.05 1.09 -16.93
N ASN A 84 -1.08 0.17 -16.87
CA ASN A 84 -1.30 -1.27 -16.82
C ASN A 84 -1.15 -1.86 -15.40
N ARG A 85 -0.70 -1.06 -14.42
CA ARG A 85 -0.49 -1.55 -13.05
C ARG A 85 -1.79 -1.98 -12.38
N VAL A 86 -2.87 -1.23 -12.60
CA VAL A 86 -4.19 -1.57 -12.05
C VAL A 86 -4.68 -2.91 -12.60
N ASP A 87 -4.55 -3.12 -13.91
CA ASP A 87 -4.97 -4.35 -14.58
C ASP A 87 -4.13 -5.55 -14.08
N LEU A 88 -2.82 -5.37 -13.93
CA LEU A 88 -1.94 -6.40 -13.35
C LEU A 88 -2.33 -6.76 -11.91
N VAL A 89 -2.57 -5.76 -11.06
CA VAL A 89 -2.97 -5.98 -9.67
C VAL A 89 -4.29 -6.75 -9.60
N LYS A 90 -5.29 -6.38 -10.42
CA LYS A 90 -6.56 -7.11 -10.51
C LYS A 90 -6.35 -8.56 -10.92
N ARG A 91 -5.54 -8.79 -11.96
CA ARG A 91 -5.26 -10.14 -12.47
C ARG A 91 -4.55 -11.02 -11.45
N VAL A 92 -3.60 -10.47 -10.68
CA VAL A 92 -2.92 -11.21 -9.60
C VAL A 92 -3.87 -11.57 -8.45
N LEU A 93 -4.82 -10.69 -8.12
CA LEU A 93 -5.81 -10.95 -7.06
C LEU A 93 -6.80 -12.08 -7.42
N GLU A 94 -6.94 -12.45 -8.70
CA GLU A 94 -7.70 -13.65 -9.08
C GLU A 94 -7.06 -14.95 -8.54
N PHE A 95 -5.77 -14.90 -8.18
CA PHE A 95 -5.02 -16.00 -7.55
C PHE A 95 -4.56 -15.63 -6.13
N GLU A 96 -5.35 -14.83 -5.42
CA GLU A 96 -4.97 -14.20 -4.14
C GLU A 96 -4.38 -15.20 -3.13
N GLU A 97 -5.07 -16.32 -2.89
CA GLU A 97 -4.68 -17.35 -1.92
C GLU A 97 -3.30 -17.95 -2.21
N GLU A 98 -2.95 -18.09 -3.49
CA GLU A 98 -1.68 -18.64 -3.91
C GLU A 98 -0.58 -17.57 -3.94
N LEU A 99 -0.88 -16.41 -4.52
CA LEU A 99 0.14 -15.43 -4.88
C LEU A 99 0.45 -14.42 -3.78
N VAL A 100 -0.53 -13.98 -2.98
CA VAL A 100 -0.27 -12.96 -1.96
C VAL A 100 0.68 -13.46 -0.86
N PRO A 101 0.61 -14.72 -0.37
CA PRO A 101 1.64 -15.26 0.52
C PRO A 101 3.04 -15.23 -0.10
N LYS A 102 3.19 -15.59 -1.38
CA LYS A 102 4.47 -15.51 -2.12
C LYS A 102 4.94 -14.06 -2.24
N VAL A 103 4.03 -13.11 -2.43
CA VAL A 103 4.33 -11.67 -2.46
C VAL A 103 4.90 -11.21 -1.13
N VAL A 104 4.28 -11.57 -0.01
CA VAL A 104 4.79 -11.23 1.34
C VAL A 104 6.19 -11.82 1.55
N GLU A 105 6.43 -13.06 1.11
CA GLU A 105 7.75 -13.67 1.21
C GLU A 105 8.83 -12.92 0.43
N LYS A 106 8.53 -12.54 -0.81
CA LYS A 106 9.47 -11.79 -1.64
C LYS A 106 9.67 -10.36 -1.12
N LEU A 107 8.63 -9.74 -0.57
CA LEU A 107 8.66 -8.36 -0.08
C LEU A 107 9.71 -8.16 1.01
N VAL A 108 9.87 -9.13 1.91
CA VAL A 108 10.85 -9.11 3.02
C VAL A 108 12.28 -8.82 2.56
N ARG A 109 12.63 -9.26 1.33
CA ARG A 109 13.99 -9.14 0.77
C ARG A 109 14.05 -8.25 -0.47
N SER A 110 12.95 -7.59 -0.85
CA SER A 110 12.89 -6.86 -2.12
C SER A 110 13.62 -5.52 -2.06
N ASP A 111 14.42 -5.26 -3.08
CA ASP A 111 15.01 -3.97 -3.44
C ASP A 111 14.39 -3.37 -4.71
N ASN A 112 13.49 -4.10 -5.37
CA ASN A 112 12.81 -3.66 -6.57
C ASN A 112 11.59 -2.80 -6.21
N ASP A 113 11.67 -1.51 -6.51
CA ASP A 113 10.64 -0.54 -6.15
C ASP A 113 9.30 -0.78 -6.87
N ASN A 114 9.32 -1.23 -8.13
CA ASN A 114 8.09 -1.62 -8.84
C ASN A 114 7.36 -2.77 -8.13
N PHE A 115 8.12 -3.77 -7.66
CA PHE A 115 7.57 -4.88 -6.91
C PHE A 115 7.00 -4.43 -5.57
N ILE A 116 7.70 -3.55 -4.85
CA ILE A 116 7.22 -3.01 -3.56
C ILE A 116 5.91 -2.26 -3.77
N ASP A 117 5.84 -1.36 -4.76
CA ASP A 117 4.65 -0.58 -5.08
C ASP A 117 3.44 -1.44 -5.47
N ASN A 118 3.67 -2.48 -6.28
CA ASN A 118 2.60 -3.40 -6.67
C ASN A 118 2.18 -4.28 -5.48
N ALA A 119 3.13 -4.74 -4.66
CA ALA A 119 2.84 -5.51 -3.44
C ALA A 119 1.98 -4.71 -2.46
N MET A 120 2.24 -3.40 -2.28
CA MET A 120 1.42 -2.55 -1.42
C MET A 120 -0.02 -2.45 -1.92
N ARG A 121 -0.22 -2.32 -3.24
CA ARG A 121 -1.56 -2.31 -3.86
C ARG A 121 -2.29 -3.63 -3.65
N LEU A 122 -1.60 -4.75 -3.86
CA LEU A 122 -2.16 -6.09 -3.64
C LEU A 122 -2.62 -6.25 -2.19
N LEU A 123 -1.75 -5.97 -1.22
CA LEU A 123 -2.04 -6.16 0.20
C LEU A 123 -3.14 -5.22 0.71
N ALA A 124 -3.25 -4.02 0.15
CA ALA A 124 -4.33 -3.09 0.48
C ALA A 124 -5.68 -3.52 -0.11
N ARG A 125 -5.68 -4.18 -1.28
CA ARG A 125 -6.88 -4.56 -2.06
C ARG A 125 -7.29 -6.02 -1.93
N SER A 126 -6.47 -6.84 -1.27
CA SER A 126 -6.75 -8.25 -0.97
C SER A 126 -8.06 -8.38 -0.20
N GLU A 127 -8.89 -9.35 -0.56
CA GLU A 127 -10.12 -9.65 0.18
C GLU A 127 -9.78 -10.26 1.55
N GLN A 128 -8.77 -11.13 1.59
CA GLN A 128 -8.27 -11.74 2.81
C GLN A 128 -7.43 -10.76 3.63
N ASP A 129 -7.33 -11.04 4.93
CA ASP A 129 -6.50 -10.27 5.84
C ASP A 129 -5.11 -10.90 6.01
N TYR A 130 -4.15 -10.34 5.28
CA TYR A 130 -2.73 -10.71 5.41
C TYR A 130 -1.96 -9.88 6.44
N SER A 131 -2.63 -8.96 7.16
CA SER A 131 -1.97 -8.14 8.18
C SER A 131 -1.31 -8.96 9.31
N PRO A 132 -1.85 -10.11 9.78
CA PRO A 132 -1.16 -10.94 10.77
C PRO A 132 0.16 -11.53 10.24
N LEU A 133 0.17 -11.95 8.97
CA LEU A 133 1.36 -12.48 8.32
C LEU A 133 2.43 -11.39 8.14
N LEU A 134 2.03 -10.20 7.67
CA LEU A 134 2.92 -9.05 7.56
C LEU A 134 3.51 -8.65 8.91
N TYR A 135 2.67 -8.59 9.95
CA TYR A 135 3.09 -8.24 11.29
C TYR A 135 4.13 -9.22 11.83
N LYS A 136 3.87 -10.54 11.69
CA LYS A 136 4.79 -11.60 12.11
C LYS A 136 6.16 -11.51 11.44
N ARG A 137 6.20 -11.11 10.17
CA ARG A 137 7.43 -11.08 9.35
C ARG A 137 8.10 -9.70 9.31
N PHE A 138 7.54 -8.70 9.98
CA PHE A 138 8.01 -7.32 9.88
C PHE A 138 9.51 -7.17 10.20
N ASN A 139 9.98 -7.85 11.25
CA ASN A 139 11.38 -7.78 11.70
C ASN A 139 12.36 -8.46 10.72
N GLU A 140 11.88 -9.24 9.76
CA GLU A 140 12.72 -9.82 8.71
C GLU A 140 13.03 -8.81 7.59
N ILE A 141 12.22 -7.74 7.48
CA ILE A 141 12.34 -6.73 6.43
C ILE A 141 13.62 -5.92 6.65
N ARG A 142 14.51 -5.95 5.66
CA ARG A 142 15.83 -5.30 5.76
C ARG A 142 15.81 -3.81 5.45
N ARG A 143 14.94 -3.37 4.54
CA ARG A 143 14.91 -1.99 4.06
C ARG A 143 13.97 -1.14 4.92
N PRO A 144 14.45 -0.04 5.53
CA PRO A 144 13.61 0.88 6.30
C PRO A 144 12.46 1.47 5.49
N TYR A 145 12.70 1.74 4.20
CA TYR A 145 11.65 2.11 3.27
C TYR A 145 10.53 1.05 3.22
N VAL A 146 10.85 -0.23 3.04
CA VAL A 146 9.85 -1.29 2.98
C VAL A 146 9.14 -1.46 4.32
N GLN A 147 9.84 -1.33 5.45
CA GLN A 147 9.23 -1.32 6.78
C GLN A 147 8.21 -0.18 6.90
N SER A 148 8.57 1.03 6.47
CA SER A 148 7.68 2.18 6.43
C SER A 148 6.44 1.92 5.56
N MET A 149 6.60 1.29 4.39
CA MET A 149 5.47 0.97 3.52
C MET A 149 4.56 -0.11 4.13
N VAL A 150 5.12 -1.14 4.75
CA VAL A 150 4.35 -2.18 5.45
C VAL A 150 3.57 -1.60 6.63
N CYS A 151 4.10 -0.60 7.34
CA CYS A 151 3.34 0.12 8.36
C CYS A 151 2.04 0.73 7.79
N LEU A 152 2.04 1.26 6.56
CA LEU A 152 0.82 1.77 5.92
C LEU A 152 -0.23 0.67 5.78
N ILE A 153 0.16 -0.49 5.26
CA ILE A 153 -0.76 -1.64 5.09
C ILE A 153 -1.30 -2.09 6.44
N LEU A 154 -0.45 -2.19 7.45
CA LEU A 154 -0.87 -2.55 8.81
C LEU A 154 -1.84 -1.51 9.39
N GLY A 155 -1.67 -0.21 9.10
CA GLY A 155 -2.63 0.83 9.50
C GLY A 155 -3.99 0.72 8.79
N ILE A 156 -3.98 0.40 7.49
CA ILE A 156 -5.19 0.27 6.65
C ILE A 156 -5.97 -1.00 6.98
N ARG A 157 -5.29 -2.12 7.23
CA ARG A 157 -5.90 -3.45 7.36
C ARG A 157 -5.91 -3.98 8.79
N GLY A 158 -4.83 -3.77 9.54
CA GLY A 158 -4.63 -4.35 10.88
C GLY A 158 -5.60 -3.88 11.96
N GLY A 159 -5.56 -4.56 13.10
CA GLY A 159 -6.45 -4.33 14.25
C GLY A 159 -6.03 -3.18 15.17
N GLU A 160 -6.87 -2.88 16.16
CA GLU A 160 -6.63 -1.80 17.13
C GLU A 160 -5.39 -2.07 18.01
N GLU A 161 -5.08 -3.35 18.25
CA GLU A 161 -4.01 -3.84 19.12
C GLU A 161 -2.59 -3.48 18.66
N ILE A 162 -2.40 -3.14 17.38
CA ILE A 162 -1.08 -2.76 16.87
C ILE A 162 -0.69 -1.32 17.21
N ILE A 163 -1.62 -0.50 17.71
CA ILE A 163 -1.38 0.94 17.96
C ILE A 163 -0.13 1.19 18.83
N PRO A 164 0.07 0.52 19.99
CA PRO A 164 1.28 0.74 20.79
C PRO A 164 2.56 0.39 20.03
N TRP A 165 2.54 -0.71 19.27
CA TRP A 165 3.67 -1.11 18.45
C TRP A 165 3.94 -0.10 17.33
N MET A 166 2.90 0.43 16.69
CA MET A 166 3.00 1.43 15.61
C MET A 166 3.59 2.76 16.12
N ILE A 167 3.26 3.17 17.36
CA ILE A 167 3.90 4.33 18.01
C ILE A 167 5.40 4.10 18.17
N ASN A 168 5.82 2.91 18.58
CA ASN A 168 7.24 2.58 18.70
C ASN A 168 7.93 2.62 17.33
N GLN A 169 7.31 2.08 16.28
CA GLN A 169 7.86 2.14 14.92
C GLN A 169 8.03 3.59 14.43
N TYR A 170 7.05 4.46 14.71
CA TYR A 170 7.18 5.89 14.41
C TYR A 170 8.39 6.53 15.11
N GLN A 171 8.52 6.31 16.42
CA GLN A 171 9.60 6.88 17.22
C GLN A 171 10.97 6.35 16.80
N GLU A 172 11.06 5.05 16.54
CA GLU A 172 12.28 4.38 16.14
C GLU A 172 12.77 4.86 14.77
N MET A 173 11.88 4.90 13.77
CA MET A 173 12.25 5.40 12.43
C MET A 173 12.66 6.87 12.45
N LYS A 174 11.95 7.71 13.21
CA LYS A 174 12.30 9.13 13.38
C LYS A 174 13.67 9.32 14.03
N ARG A 175 14.04 8.42 14.95
CA ARG A 175 15.34 8.46 15.64
C ARG A 175 16.49 7.90 14.79
N LEU A 176 16.26 6.78 14.10
CA LEU A 176 17.28 6.09 13.32
C LEU A 176 17.56 6.77 11.98
N TYR A 177 16.55 7.40 11.37
CA TYR A 177 16.63 8.00 10.04
C TYR A 177 16.07 9.43 10.06
N PRO A 178 16.70 10.37 10.80
CA PRO A 178 16.17 11.72 10.99
C PRO A 178 16.14 12.57 9.72
N ASP A 179 16.97 12.24 8.72
CA ASP A 179 17.05 12.95 7.44
C ASP A 179 16.16 12.32 6.35
N GLU A 180 15.44 11.24 6.69
CA GLU A 180 14.56 10.50 5.78
C GLU A 180 13.11 10.60 6.24
N THR A 181 12.18 10.32 5.33
CA THR A 181 10.73 10.38 5.60
C THR A 181 10.12 9.05 6.03
N TYR A 182 10.92 8.05 6.40
CA TYR A 182 10.44 6.70 6.73
C TYR A 182 9.48 6.67 7.93
N ASN A 183 9.61 7.62 8.86
CA ASN A 183 8.64 7.78 9.96
C ASN A 183 7.23 8.17 9.48
N GLN A 184 7.07 8.69 8.26
CA GLN A 184 5.76 9.08 7.72
C GLN A 184 4.86 7.87 7.49
N GLY A 185 5.41 6.68 7.20
CA GLY A 185 4.66 5.44 7.06
C GLY A 185 3.86 5.07 8.32
N PRO A 186 4.52 4.81 9.47
CA PRO A 186 3.83 4.56 10.73
C PRO A 186 2.99 5.75 11.21
N LEU A 187 3.38 7.00 10.92
CA LEU A 187 2.57 8.16 11.31
C LEU A 187 1.22 8.20 10.57
N LEU A 188 1.22 7.99 9.25
CA LEU A 188 -0.01 7.87 8.44
C LEU A 188 -0.85 6.67 8.89
N ALA A 189 -0.21 5.55 9.22
CA ALA A 189 -0.88 4.38 9.76
C ALA A 189 -1.60 4.69 11.10
N LEU A 190 -1.00 5.49 11.98
CA LEU A 190 -1.65 5.93 13.23
C LEU A 190 -2.85 6.83 12.99
N HIS A 191 -2.80 7.70 11.96
CA HIS A 191 -3.97 8.47 11.53
C HIS A 191 -5.10 7.56 11.06
N GLU A 192 -4.78 6.55 10.25
CA GLU A 192 -5.76 5.58 9.74
C GLU A 192 -6.39 4.76 10.88
N LEU A 193 -5.58 4.24 11.80
CA LEU A 193 -6.06 3.51 12.98
C LEU A 193 -6.97 4.38 13.85
N LYS A 194 -6.60 5.66 14.08
CA LYS A 194 -7.47 6.59 14.80
C LYS A 194 -8.79 6.80 14.09
N TYR A 195 -8.75 7.01 12.77
CA TYR A 195 -9.95 7.23 11.98
C TYR A 195 -10.88 6.00 12.07
N ARG A 196 -10.36 4.80 11.78
CA ARG A 196 -11.11 3.55 11.77
C ARG A 196 -11.74 3.19 13.11
N PHE A 197 -11.02 3.38 14.22
CA PHE A 197 -11.46 2.88 15.54
C PHE A 197 -12.05 3.95 16.47
N TYR A 198 -11.78 5.25 16.27
CA TYR A 198 -12.20 6.29 17.21
C TYR A 198 -12.96 7.47 16.61
N ASP A 199 -12.81 7.75 15.32
CA ASP A 199 -13.47 8.89 14.68
C ASP A 199 -14.63 8.49 13.75
N LYS A 200 -14.56 7.29 13.14
CA LYS A 200 -15.64 6.76 12.32
C LYS A 200 -16.87 6.54 13.21
N LYS A 201 -17.85 7.45 13.12
CA LYS A 201 -19.18 7.23 13.71
C LYS A 201 -19.72 5.93 13.11
N GLN A 202 -20.08 4.96 13.95
CA GLN A 202 -20.83 3.79 13.50
C GLN A 202 -22.09 4.29 12.76
N PRO A 203 -22.50 3.65 11.64
CA PRO A 203 -23.79 3.94 11.06
C PRO A 203 -24.85 3.72 12.15
N VAL A 204 -25.72 4.71 12.34
CA VAL A 204 -26.93 4.55 13.15
C VAL A 204 -27.67 3.37 12.52
N ALA A 205 -27.77 2.26 13.24
CA ALA A 205 -28.63 1.16 12.85
C ALA A 205 -30.00 1.75 12.56
N GLN A 206 -30.46 1.63 11.31
CA GLN A 206 -31.84 1.90 10.97
C GLN A 206 -32.65 0.94 11.84
N LYS A 207 -33.36 1.51 12.83
CA LYS A 207 -34.38 0.76 13.56
C LYS A 207 -35.46 0.43 12.55
N GLU A 208 -35.65 -0.86 12.29
CA GLU A 208 -36.89 -1.41 11.76
C GLU A 208 -38.07 -1.09 12.69
#